data_AF-A0A136IQY1-F1
#
_entry.id   AF-A0A136IQY1-F1
#
_cell.length_a   1.000
_cell.length_b   1.000
_cell.length_c   1.000
_cell.angle_alpha   90.00
_cell.angle_beta   90.00
_cell.angle_gamma   90.00
#
_symmetry.space_group_name_H-M   'P 1'
#
loop_
_entity.id
_entity.type
_entity.pdbx_description
1 polymer ?
#
loop_
_entity_poly.entity_id
_entity_poly.type
_entity_poly.pdbx_seq_one_letter_code
_entity_poly.pdbx_strand_id
1 'polypeptide(L)'
;MDNILYFISDLLYANKNNVGLKYGSKSFTAAQVKTALAAGIVFIPNSNPDGVAYDQSSNSCWRKNRRPNSGGSFGVDLNRNFDFLWDYTKKFASSVSGSVASTNPTAETYHGTAAFSEPETKSIKWVFDNYPSVSWFIDLHSYTGDVLYSWGSDTNQVQYPYMNFQNSTYDGVRGILSDTAGSGKGYGEYLPAAENTKNQAVAKRLAAGLTAGAGRTYGAIQSSSLYPTSGASDDYAFARHFVNPAQTLVHSYTIEFGFGESGSCPFYPSVANYNQHIRATSAGFLEFLLAATEQGL
;
A
#
# COMPACT_ATOMS: atom_id res chain seq x y z
N MET A 1 6.45 11.67 1.38
CA MET A 1 7.35 12.23 2.41
C MET A 1 6.65 13.28 3.26
N ASP A 2 6.29 14.42 2.69
CA ASP A 2 5.80 15.58 3.45
C ASP A 2 4.54 15.28 4.27
N ASN A 3 3.57 14.59 3.67
CA ASN A 3 2.32 14.20 4.32
C ASN A 3 2.53 13.53 5.70
N ILE A 4 3.52 12.63 5.80
CA ILE A 4 3.85 11.92 7.04
C ILE A 4 4.49 12.88 8.05
N LEU A 5 5.45 13.71 7.61
CA LEU A 5 6.15 14.64 8.49
C LEU A 5 5.20 15.69 9.10
N TYR A 6 4.31 16.27 8.27
CA TYR A 6 3.29 17.21 8.74
C TYR A 6 2.34 16.55 9.73
N PHE A 7 1.87 15.33 9.42
CA PHE A 7 0.99 14.59 10.31
C PHE A 7 1.61 14.33 11.68
N ILE A 8 2.84 13.80 11.73
CA ILE A 8 3.53 13.51 12.99
C ILE A 8 3.79 14.80 13.78
N SER A 9 4.18 15.88 13.10
CA SER A 9 4.36 17.19 13.73
C SER A 9 3.08 17.68 14.41
N ASP A 10 1.94 17.65 13.70
CA ASP A 10 0.64 18.04 14.24
C ASP A 10 0.22 17.15 15.41
N LEU A 11 0.39 15.84 15.28
CA LEU A 11 0.02 14.85 16.31
C LEU A 11 0.79 15.10 17.61
N LEU A 12 2.11 15.30 17.51
CA LEU A 12 2.97 15.59 18.66
C LEU A 12 2.64 16.95 19.30
N TYR A 13 2.41 17.97 18.49
CA TYR A 13 2.01 19.29 18.97
C TYR A 13 0.66 19.23 19.71
N ALA A 14 -0.35 18.60 19.11
CA ALA A 14 -1.69 18.50 19.69
C ALA A 14 -1.69 17.70 20.99
N ASN A 15 -0.94 16.60 21.05
CA ASN A 15 -0.75 15.82 22.27
C ASN A 15 -0.08 16.65 23.37
N LYS A 16 1.03 17.35 23.06
CA LYS A 16 1.76 18.18 24.01
C LYS A 16 0.90 19.29 24.63
N ASN A 17 0.01 19.89 23.84
CA ASN A 17 -0.83 21.00 24.26
C ASN A 17 -2.25 20.58 24.70
N ASN A 18 -2.55 19.29 24.71
CA ASN A 18 -3.87 18.75 25.05
C ASN A 18 -5.01 19.38 24.23
N VAL A 19 -4.79 19.57 22.92
CA VAL A 19 -5.78 20.12 21.98
C VAL A 19 -6.20 19.07 20.95
N GLY A 20 -7.35 19.29 20.32
CA GLY A 20 -7.80 18.48 19.18
C GLY A 20 -7.10 18.87 17.88
N LEU A 21 -7.33 18.06 16.84
CA LEU A 21 -6.87 18.32 15.47
C LEU A 21 -8.07 18.46 14.53
N LYS A 22 -7.93 19.27 13.48
CA LYS A 22 -8.97 19.42 12.46
C LYS A 22 -8.35 19.46 11.07
N TYR A 23 -8.86 18.61 10.19
CA TYR A 23 -8.44 18.48 8.80
C TYR A 23 -9.68 18.49 7.90
N GLY A 24 -9.83 19.54 7.09
CA GLY A 24 -11.04 19.73 6.29
C GLY A 24 -12.28 19.81 7.17
N SER A 25 -13.29 18.97 6.90
CA SER A 25 -14.50 18.86 7.72
C SER A 25 -14.36 17.91 8.91
N LYS A 26 -13.24 17.18 9.03
CA LYS A 26 -13.01 16.20 10.08
C LYS A 26 -12.32 16.82 11.29
N SER A 27 -12.89 16.63 12.48
CA SER A 27 -12.31 17.03 13.76
C SER A 27 -12.04 15.81 14.64
N PHE A 28 -10.96 15.87 15.40
CA PHE A 28 -10.54 14.87 16.38
C PHE A 28 -10.34 15.55 17.72
N THR A 29 -10.85 14.93 18.78
CA THR A 29 -10.71 15.43 20.16
C THR A 29 -9.28 15.24 20.67
N ALA A 30 -8.89 15.98 21.70
CA ALA A 30 -7.61 15.77 22.38
C ALA A 30 -7.45 14.34 22.93
N ALA A 31 -8.55 13.70 23.34
CA ALA A 31 -8.54 12.30 23.76
C ALA A 31 -8.21 11.35 22.61
N GLN A 32 -8.81 11.55 21.43
CA GLN A 32 -8.50 10.75 20.24
C GLN A 32 -7.05 10.95 19.78
N VAL A 33 -6.52 12.17 19.86
CA VAL A 33 -5.10 12.44 19.58
C VAL A 33 -4.19 11.61 20.49
N LYS A 34 -4.49 11.56 21.79
CA LYS A 34 -3.75 10.74 22.76
C LYS A 34 -3.86 9.25 22.44
N THR A 35 -5.06 8.75 22.15
CA THR A 35 -5.29 7.36 21.74
C THR A 35 -4.46 7.01 20.50
N ALA A 36 -4.51 7.86 19.47
CA ALA A 36 -3.79 7.63 18.23
C ALA A 36 -2.27 7.65 18.41
N LEU A 37 -1.71 8.54 19.23
CA LEU A 37 -0.28 8.54 19.53
C LEU A 37 0.13 7.32 20.38
N ALA A 38 -0.73 6.90 21.32
CA ALA A 38 -0.49 5.76 22.20
C ALA A 38 -0.47 4.41 21.46
N ALA A 39 -1.03 4.35 20.24
CA ALA A 39 -0.95 3.19 19.35
C ALA A 39 0.49 2.74 19.04
N GLY A 40 1.47 3.64 19.14
CA GLY A 40 2.85 3.38 18.74
C GLY A 40 3.02 3.47 17.22
N ILE A 41 3.88 4.37 16.77
CA ILE A 41 4.01 4.69 15.33
C ILE A 41 5.46 4.50 14.90
N VAL A 42 5.67 3.63 13.92
CA VAL A 42 6.90 3.56 13.13
C VAL A 42 6.61 4.20 11.78
N PHE A 43 7.44 5.13 11.34
CA PHE A 43 7.27 5.80 10.05
C PHE A 43 8.59 5.88 9.29
N ILE A 44 8.50 5.72 7.97
CA ILE A 44 9.62 5.89 7.04
C ILE A 44 9.21 7.02 6.10
N PRO A 45 9.74 8.23 6.27
CA PRO A 45 9.26 9.39 5.54
C PRO A 45 9.57 9.30 4.04
N ASN A 46 10.65 8.63 3.66
CA ASN A 46 11.03 8.43 2.27
C ASN A 46 11.64 7.03 2.09
N SER A 47 10.93 6.15 1.40
CA SER A 47 11.37 4.79 1.08
C SER A 47 12.21 4.71 -0.20
N ASN A 48 12.27 5.77 -1.01
CA ASN A 48 13.04 5.83 -2.26
C ASN A 48 13.83 7.15 -2.36
N PRO A 49 14.85 7.36 -1.51
CA PRO A 49 15.59 8.62 -1.46
C PRO A 49 16.27 8.97 -2.78
N ASP A 50 16.90 8.01 -3.44
CA ASP A 50 17.62 8.25 -4.70
C ASP A 50 16.67 8.60 -5.85
N GLY A 51 15.52 7.92 -5.94
CA GLY A 51 14.50 8.20 -6.95
C GLY A 51 13.91 9.60 -6.77
N VAL A 52 13.59 9.98 -5.52
CA VAL A 52 13.10 11.33 -5.20
C VAL A 52 14.13 12.40 -5.55
N ALA A 53 15.40 12.22 -5.16
CA ALA A 53 16.46 13.18 -5.46
C ALA A 53 16.66 13.35 -6.97
N TYR A 54 16.63 12.24 -7.72
CA TYR A 54 16.72 12.27 -9.18
C TYR A 54 15.56 13.06 -9.77
N ASP A 55 14.32 12.74 -9.40
CA ASP A 55 13.14 13.40 -9.95
C ASP A 55 13.10 14.90 -9.65
N GLN A 56 13.45 15.31 -8.44
CA GLN A 56 13.54 16.73 -8.07
C GLN A 56 14.59 17.49 -8.88
N SER A 57 15.66 16.82 -9.30
CA SER A 57 16.72 17.43 -10.11
C SER A 57 16.42 17.46 -11.61
N SER A 58 15.66 16.48 -12.11
CA SER A 58 15.41 16.28 -13.54
C SER A 58 14.02 16.73 -14.00
N ASN A 59 13.05 16.79 -13.08
CA ASN A 59 11.63 17.02 -13.33
C ASN A 59 11.05 16.02 -14.35
N SER A 60 11.50 14.76 -14.29
CA SER A 60 11.24 13.73 -15.31
C SER A 60 10.04 12.82 -15.01
N CYS A 61 9.33 13.06 -13.91
CA CYS A 61 8.27 12.18 -13.43
C CYS A 61 8.78 10.75 -13.10
N TRP A 62 9.98 10.66 -12.53
CA TRP A 62 10.67 9.40 -12.24
C TRP A 62 10.06 8.66 -11.04
N ARG A 63 9.73 7.38 -11.23
CA ARG A 63 9.07 6.52 -10.22
C ARG A 63 10.02 5.54 -9.52
N LYS A 64 10.87 4.84 -10.29
CA LYS A 64 11.68 3.71 -9.79
C LYS A 64 12.76 4.16 -8.81
N ASN A 65 13.49 3.23 -8.20
CA ASN A 65 14.76 3.62 -7.55
C ASN A 65 15.85 3.96 -8.61
N ARG A 66 17.11 4.10 -8.19
CA ARG A 66 18.22 4.48 -9.09
C ARG A 66 19.28 3.39 -9.28
N ARG A 67 18.96 2.13 -9.01
CA ARG A 67 19.85 0.99 -9.26
C ARG A 67 20.35 0.97 -10.72
N PRO A 68 21.66 0.96 -10.98
CA PRO A 68 22.18 0.68 -12.31
C PRO A 68 21.87 -0.76 -12.71
N ASN A 69 21.31 -0.96 -13.89
CA ASN A 69 21.00 -2.28 -14.45
C ASN A 69 21.88 -2.56 -15.68
N SER A 70 21.89 -3.82 -16.15
CA SER A 70 22.49 -4.18 -17.43
C SER A 70 21.88 -3.38 -18.59
N GLY A 71 22.68 -3.10 -19.62
CA GLY A 71 22.22 -2.36 -20.79
C GLY A 71 22.03 -0.85 -20.56
N GLY A 72 22.55 -0.32 -19.45
CA GLY A 72 22.54 1.13 -19.17
C GLY A 72 21.20 1.68 -18.69
N SER A 73 20.22 0.81 -18.40
CA SER A 73 18.97 1.24 -17.77
C SER A 73 19.15 1.44 -16.27
N PHE A 74 18.18 2.10 -15.66
CA PHE A 74 18.18 2.37 -14.24
C PHE A 74 16.83 2.05 -13.60
N GLY A 75 16.91 1.66 -12.33
CA GLY A 75 15.79 1.56 -11.43
C GLY A 75 15.03 0.25 -11.51
N VAL A 76 14.53 -0.15 -10.36
CA VAL A 76 13.56 -1.22 -10.11
C VAL A 76 12.30 -0.59 -9.53
N ASP A 77 11.13 -1.08 -9.92
CA ASP A 77 9.88 -0.74 -9.25
C ASP A 77 9.87 -1.39 -7.87
N LEU A 78 10.05 -0.58 -6.83
CA LEU A 78 10.11 -1.06 -5.45
C LEU A 78 8.80 -1.75 -5.06
N ASN A 79 7.64 -1.33 -5.59
CA ASN A 79 6.35 -1.96 -5.30
C ASN A 79 6.03 -3.14 -6.25
N ARG A 80 7.06 -3.70 -6.88
CA ARG A 80 7.06 -5.03 -7.52
C ARG A 80 8.16 -5.93 -6.97
N ASN A 81 8.94 -5.46 -5.98
CA ASN A 81 10.16 -6.12 -5.54
C ASN A 81 10.03 -6.86 -4.20
N PHE A 82 8.84 -6.92 -3.59
CA PHE A 82 8.62 -7.70 -2.36
C PHE A 82 8.36 -9.18 -2.65
N ASP A 83 8.61 -10.06 -1.68
CA ASP A 83 8.41 -11.52 -1.81
C ASP A 83 6.94 -11.93 -1.62
N PHE A 84 6.06 -11.40 -2.46
CA PHE A 84 4.68 -11.84 -2.58
C PHE A 84 4.37 -12.10 -4.05
N LEU A 85 4.32 -13.37 -4.44
CA LEU A 85 4.11 -13.77 -5.84
C LEU A 85 5.08 -13.07 -6.83
N TRP A 86 6.31 -12.76 -6.37
CA TRP A 86 7.29 -11.94 -7.09
C TRP A 86 7.64 -12.48 -8.48
N ASP A 87 7.74 -13.81 -8.61
CA ASP A 87 7.91 -14.49 -9.90
C ASP A 87 6.57 -14.53 -10.65
N TYR A 88 6.13 -13.34 -11.07
CA TYR A 88 4.83 -13.14 -11.70
C TYR A 88 4.66 -13.97 -12.98
N THR A 89 5.76 -14.24 -13.69
CA THR A 89 5.77 -15.03 -14.93
C THR A 89 5.34 -16.48 -14.70
N LYS A 90 5.61 -17.01 -13.51
CA LYS A 90 5.16 -18.32 -13.07
C LYS A 90 3.81 -18.26 -12.36
N LYS A 91 3.56 -17.21 -11.59
CA LYS A 91 2.43 -17.15 -10.64
C LYS A 91 1.11 -16.72 -11.27
N PHE A 92 1.14 -15.88 -12.30
CA PHE A 92 -0.04 -15.30 -12.94
C PHE A 92 -0.34 -15.95 -14.29
N ALA A 93 -1.60 -15.86 -14.73
CA ALA A 93 -1.98 -16.28 -16.05
C ALA A 93 -1.22 -15.49 -17.13
N SER A 94 -0.77 -16.18 -18.17
CA SER A 94 -0.01 -15.56 -19.27
C SER A 94 -0.80 -14.47 -20.01
N SER A 95 -2.13 -14.50 -19.92
CA SER A 95 -3.03 -13.48 -20.49
C SER A 95 -2.97 -12.13 -19.76
N VAL A 96 -2.51 -12.11 -18.51
CA VAL A 96 -2.46 -10.89 -17.68
C VAL A 96 -1.04 -10.58 -17.18
N SER A 97 -0.11 -11.54 -17.22
CA SER A 97 1.23 -11.37 -16.65
C SER A 97 1.96 -10.11 -17.15
N GLY A 98 1.73 -9.71 -18.42
CA GLY A 98 2.33 -8.51 -19.01
C GLY A 98 1.89 -7.18 -18.38
N SER A 99 0.73 -7.11 -17.72
CA SER A 99 0.25 -5.92 -17.02
C SER A 99 0.59 -5.91 -15.52
N VAL A 100 1.00 -7.06 -14.97
CA VAL A 100 1.30 -7.22 -13.54
C VAL A 100 2.68 -6.64 -13.20
N ALA A 101 3.71 -7.03 -13.94
CA ALA A 101 5.10 -6.64 -13.75
C ALA A 101 5.91 -6.87 -15.03
N SER A 102 7.19 -6.50 -15.03
CA SER A 102 8.08 -6.68 -16.17
C SER A 102 9.43 -7.27 -15.79
N THR A 103 9.97 -8.15 -16.63
CA THR A 103 11.37 -8.59 -16.62
C THR A 103 12.27 -7.67 -17.45
N ASN A 104 11.72 -6.71 -18.19
CA ASN A 104 12.49 -5.76 -18.98
C ASN A 104 13.02 -4.61 -18.09
N PRO A 105 14.35 -4.43 -17.93
CA PRO A 105 14.94 -3.38 -17.10
C PRO A 105 14.59 -1.94 -17.50
N THR A 106 14.05 -1.70 -18.70
CA THR A 106 13.60 -0.36 -19.14
C THR A 106 12.14 -0.08 -18.82
N ALA A 107 11.35 -1.08 -18.41
CA ALA A 107 9.95 -0.88 -18.06
C ALA A 107 9.80 -0.15 -16.71
N GLU A 108 8.72 0.61 -16.57
CA GLU A 108 8.34 1.27 -15.30
C GLU A 108 7.99 0.26 -14.22
N THR A 109 7.47 -0.91 -14.60
CA THR A 109 7.09 -2.00 -13.69
C THR A 109 8.16 -3.10 -13.57
N TYR A 110 9.43 -2.77 -13.88
CA TYR A 110 10.52 -3.74 -13.77
C TYR A 110 10.67 -4.24 -12.33
N HIS A 111 10.44 -5.54 -12.10
CA HIS A 111 10.35 -6.12 -10.74
C HIS A 111 11.69 -6.45 -10.07
N GLY A 112 12.81 -6.26 -10.77
CA GLY A 112 14.15 -6.55 -10.28
C GLY A 112 14.65 -7.95 -10.65
N THR A 113 15.79 -8.36 -10.08
CA THR A 113 16.41 -9.67 -10.41
C THR A 113 16.05 -10.79 -9.43
N ALA A 114 15.53 -10.42 -8.26
CA ALA A 114 15.02 -11.31 -7.23
C ALA A 114 14.07 -10.51 -6.33
N ALA A 115 13.19 -11.18 -5.59
CA ALA A 115 12.50 -10.56 -4.49
C ALA A 115 13.52 -9.99 -3.50
N PHE A 116 13.28 -8.78 -3.02
CA PHE A 116 14.20 -8.01 -2.20
C PHE A 116 15.59 -7.86 -2.84
N SER A 117 15.69 -7.62 -4.14
CA SER A 117 16.98 -7.26 -4.74
C SER A 117 17.45 -5.89 -4.29
N GLU A 118 16.53 -5.00 -3.94
CA GLU A 118 16.80 -3.59 -3.64
C GLU A 118 17.04 -3.33 -2.13
N PRO A 119 18.00 -2.48 -1.76
CA PRO A 119 18.23 -2.12 -0.36
C PRO A 119 17.04 -1.40 0.29
N GLU A 120 16.25 -0.66 -0.50
CA GLU A 120 15.05 0.03 -0.04
C GLU A 120 13.98 -0.96 0.43
N THR A 121 13.65 -1.97 -0.37
CA THR A 121 12.66 -3.00 0.00
C THR A 121 13.18 -3.89 1.14
N LYS A 122 14.48 -4.21 1.17
CA LYS A 122 15.12 -4.88 2.32
C LYS A 122 14.97 -4.09 3.62
N SER A 123 15.01 -2.76 3.57
CA SER A 123 14.85 -1.91 4.75
C SER A 123 13.42 -2.00 5.31
N ILE A 124 12.40 -2.02 4.45
CA ILE A 124 11.01 -2.25 4.88
C ILE A 124 10.85 -3.66 5.49
N LYS A 125 11.41 -4.68 4.84
CA LYS A 125 11.45 -6.05 5.37
C LYS A 125 12.11 -6.10 6.75
N TRP A 126 13.23 -5.38 6.93
CA TRP A 126 13.95 -5.34 8.20
C TRP A 126 13.08 -4.78 9.33
N VAL A 127 12.26 -3.75 9.08
CA VAL A 127 11.32 -3.24 10.10
C VAL A 127 10.34 -4.34 10.53
N PHE A 128 9.73 -5.03 9.58
CA PHE A 128 8.80 -6.11 9.87
C PHE A 128 9.44 -7.31 10.59
N ASP A 129 10.74 -7.56 10.37
CA ASP A 129 11.47 -8.64 11.03
C ASP A 129 11.93 -8.28 12.45
N ASN A 130 12.19 -6.99 12.72
CA ASN A 130 12.77 -6.53 14.00
C ASN A 130 11.76 -5.87 14.95
N TYR A 131 10.60 -5.47 14.45
CA TYR A 131 9.52 -4.88 15.25
C TYR A 131 8.26 -5.74 15.14
N PRO A 132 8.22 -6.93 15.78
CA PRO A 132 7.09 -7.84 15.70
C PRO A 132 5.80 -7.26 16.31
N SER A 133 5.87 -6.15 17.04
CA SER A 133 4.69 -5.41 17.51
C SER A 133 3.95 -4.67 16.39
N VAL A 134 4.54 -4.50 15.20
CA VAL A 134 3.87 -3.92 14.04
C VAL A 134 2.83 -4.92 13.52
N SER A 135 1.55 -4.62 13.73
CA SER A 135 0.40 -5.42 13.28
C SER A 135 -0.52 -4.66 12.32
N TRP A 136 -0.17 -3.43 11.97
CA TRP A 136 -0.90 -2.59 11.02
C TRP A 136 0.07 -1.79 10.15
N PHE A 137 -0.24 -1.66 8.86
CA PHE A 137 0.67 -1.05 7.88
C PHE A 137 -0.09 -0.21 6.85
N ILE A 138 0.48 0.94 6.49
CA ILE A 138 0.06 1.75 5.35
C ILE A 138 1.26 1.93 4.43
N ASP A 139 1.08 1.61 3.14
CA ASP A 139 1.92 2.11 2.06
C ASP A 139 1.25 3.33 1.42
N LEU A 140 2.00 4.43 1.24
CA LEU A 140 1.45 5.72 0.81
C LEU A 140 1.91 6.06 -0.61
N HIS A 141 0.99 6.01 -1.56
CA HIS A 141 1.17 6.30 -2.98
C HIS A 141 0.26 7.45 -3.42
N SER A 142 0.47 7.91 -4.65
CA SER A 142 -0.47 8.74 -5.40
C SER A 142 -0.45 8.25 -6.85
N TYR A 143 -1.53 8.34 -7.64
CA TYR A 143 -2.86 8.87 -7.33
C TYR A 143 -3.93 7.92 -7.87
N THR A 144 -5.08 7.89 -7.21
CA THR A 144 -6.39 7.48 -7.78
C THR A 144 -7.55 8.02 -6.95
N GLY A 145 -7.30 8.30 -5.66
CA GLY A 145 -8.32 8.65 -4.70
C GLY A 145 -8.90 7.42 -4.01
N ASP A 146 -8.08 6.40 -3.74
CA ASP A 146 -8.54 5.13 -3.16
C ASP A 146 -7.71 4.70 -1.96
N VAL A 147 -8.36 3.93 -1.08
CA VAL A 147 -7.70 3.07 -0.10
C VAL A 147 -7.85 1.64 -0.57
N LEU A 148 -6.72 0.99 -0.78
CA LEU A 148 -6.64 -0.38 -1.24
C LEU A 148 -6.40 -1.33 -0.07
N TYR A 149 -7.04 -2.49 -0.11
CA TYR A 149 -6.80 -3.60 0.81
C TYR A 149 -6.52 -4.89 0.05
N SER A 150 -5.71 -5.76 0.64
CA SER A 150 -5.34 -7.05 0.06
C SER A 150 -6.53 -7.96 -0.29
N TRP A 151 -6.41 -8.85 -1.28
CA TRP A 151 -5.20 -9.09 -2.07
C TRP A 151 -5.13 -8.28 -3.36
N GLY A 152 -3.92 -7.98 -3.82
CA GLY A 152 -3.65 -7.51 -5.17
C GLY A 152 -3.59 -8.62 -6.22
N SER A 153 -3.44 -9.88 -5.82
CA SER A 153 -3.21 -11.00 -6.75
C SER A 153 -4.42 -11.41 -7.59
N ASP A 154 -5.61 -11.46 -6.99
CA ASP A 154 -6.86 -11.88 -7.64
C ASP A 154 -8.08 -11.46 -6.80
N THR A 155 -9.29 -11.74 -7.25
CA THR A 155 -10.53 -11.56 -6.47
C THR A 155 -10.47 -12.37 -5.17
N ASN A 156 -10.77 -11.72 -4.04
CA ASN A 156 -10.83 -12.42 -2.75
C ASN A 156 -12.00 -13.41 -2.69
N GLN A 157 -11.78 -14.58 -2.11
CA GLN A 157 -12.84 -15.56 -1.83
C GLN A 157 -12.64 -16.22 -0.45
N VAL A 158 -13.73 -16.74 0.13
CA VAL A 158 -13.75 -17.32 1.49
C VAL A 158 -14.11 -18.82 1.53
N GLN A 159 -14.48 -19.40 0.39
CA GLN A 159 -15.08 -20.75 0.30
C GLN A 159 -14.04 -21.86 0.16
N TYR A 160 -12.92 -21.59 -0.51
CA TYR A 160 -11.93 -22.58 -0.92
C TYR A 160 -10.57 -22.26 -0.28
N PRO A 161 -10.31 -22.67 0.99
CA PRO A 161 -9.04 -22.42 1.67
C PRO A 161 -7.79 -22.94 0.94
N TYR A 162 -7.95 -23.96 0.10
CA TYR A 162 -6.87 -24.53 -0.70
C TYR A 162 -6.51 -23.69 -1.95
N MET A 163 -7.38 -22.76 -2.40
CA MET A 163 -7.09 -21.79 -3.45
C MET A 163 -6.37 -20.59 -2.87
N ASN A 164 -5.09 -20.78 -2.52
CA ASN A 164 -4.27 -19.73 -1.92
C ASN A 164 -2.91 -19.56 -2.63
N PHE A 165 -2.26 -18.43 -2.37
CA PHE A 165 -1.01 -18.01 -3.01
C PHE A 165 0.18 -18.95 -2.75
N GLN A 166 0.11 -19.78 -1.70
CA GLN A 166 1.15 -20.77 -1.38
C GLN A 166 0.96 -22.08 -2.15
N ASN A 167 -0.26 -22.37 -2.60
CA ASN A 167 -0.55 -23.60 -3.30
C ASN A 167 -0.11 -23.50 -4.78
N SER A 168 0.96 -24.22 -5.11
CA SER A 168 1.54 -24.22 -6.46
C SER A 168 0.67 -24.87 -7.53
N THR A 169 -0.41 -25.59 -7.18
CA THR A 169 -1.36 -26.08 -8.19
C THR A 169 -2.10 -24.96 -8.90
N TYR A 170 -2.08 -23.75 -8.34
CA TYR A 170 -2.67 -22.53 -8.89
C TYR A 170 -1.63 -21.56 -9.46
N ASP A 171 -0.39 -22.00 -9.64
CA ASP A 171 0.57 -21.24 -10.44
C ASP A 171 0.09 -21.15 -11.90
N GLY A 172 0.21 -19.96 -12.49
CA GLY A 172 -0.18 -19.71 -13.88
C GLY A 172 -1.67 -19.45 -14.11
N VAL A 173 -2.50 -19.28 -13.07
CA VAL A 173 -3.94 -18.97 -13.24
C VAL A 173 -4.41 -17.67 -12.58
N ARG A 174 -3.57 -17.00 -11.79
CA ARG A 174 -3.94 -15.78 -11.05
C ARG A 174 -4.10 -14.55 -11.95
N GLY A 175 -4.91 -13.60 -11.51
CA GLY A 175 -5.13 -12.27 -12.06
C GLY A 175 -6.27 -12.18 -13.09
N ILE A 176 -7.05 -13.24 -13.29
CA ILE A 176 -8.20 -13.21 -14.21
C ILE A 176 -9.46 -12.83 -13.43
N LEU A 177 -9.67 -11.53 -13.22
CA LEU A 177 -10.75 -11.03 -12.35
C LEU A 177 -12.18 -11.29 -12.86
N SER A 178 -12.32 -11.76 -14.11
CA SER A 178 -13.61 -12.12 -14.69
C SER A 178 -13.97 -13.60 -14.52
N ASP A 179 -13.03 -14.43 -14.03
CA ASP A 179 -13.31 -15.83 -13.76
C ASP A 179 -14.02 -16.01 -12.41
N THR A 180 -14.36 -17.25 -12.06
CA THR A 180 -15.09 -17.55 -10.82
C THR A 180 -14.44 -18.72 -10.12
N ALA A 181 -14.00 -18.48 -8.88
CA ALA A 181 -13.42 -19.51 -8.03
C ALA A 181 -14.34 -20.74 -7.94
N GLY A 182 -13.77 -21.93 -8.18
CA GLY A 182 -14.48 -23.20 -8.17
C GLY A 182 -15.18 -23.56 -9.49
N SER A 183 -15.19 -22.67 -10.49
CA SER A 183 -15.71 -22.95 -11.83
C SER A 183 -14.58 -23.36 -12.78
N GLY A 184 -14.41 -24.67 -13.02
CA GLY A 184 -13.38 -25.18 -13.93
C GLY A 184 -11.97 -24.78 -13.50
N LYS A 185 -11.31 -23.92 -14.29
CA LYS A 185 -9.98 -23.36 -13.99
C LYS A 185 -10.01 -22.04 -13.21
N GLY A 186 -11.19 -21.52 -12.89
CA GLY A 186 -11.34 -20.23 -12.21
C GLY A 186 -10.69 -20.21 -10.84
N TYR A 187 -10.07 -19.08 -10.51
CA TYR A 187 -9.30 -18.89 -9.28
C TYR A 187 -9.85 -17.70 -8.49
N GLY A 188 -9.70 -17.77 -7.18
CA GLY A 188 -9.88 -16.61 -6.32
C GLY A 188 -8.95 -16.78 -5.13
N GLU A 189 -8.31 -15.69 -4.74
CA GLU A 189 -7.32 -15.73 -3.67
C GLU A 189 -8.04 -15.90 -2.33
N TYR A 190 -7.73 -16.98 -1.63
CA TYR A 190 -8.34 -17.25 -0.33
C TYR A 190 -7.97 -16.17 0.67
N LEU A 191 -8.97 -15.70 1.40
CA LEU A 191 -8.81 -14.84 2.56
C LEU A 191 -9.82 -15.26 3.63
N PRO A 192 -9.40 -15.55 4.88
CA PRO A 192 -10.35 -15.79 5.96
C PRO A 192 -11.37 -14.67 6.11
N ALA A 193 -12.62 -15.05 6.38
CA ALA A 193 -13.75 -14.11 6.34
C ALA A 193 -13.64 -12.98 7.37
N ALA A 194 -13.12 -13.26 8.57
CA ALA A 194 -12.98 -12.25 9.62
C ALA A 194 -11.99 -11.15 9.22
N GLU A 195 -10.87 -11.53 8.63
CA GLU A 195 -9.79 -10.68 8.16
C GLU A 195 -10.24 -9.88 6.94
N ASN A 196 -10.98 -10.50 6.01
CA ASN A 196 -11.59 -9.81 4.88
C ASN A 196 -12.57 -8.71 5.36
N THR A 197 -13.49 -9.05 6.26
CA THR A 197 -14.45 -8.08 6.83
C THR A 197 -13.74 -6.96 7.58
N LYS A 198 -12.73 -7.30 8.40
CA LYS A 198 -11.95 -6.30 9.15
C LYS A 198 -11.21 -5.35 8.22
N ASN A 199 -10.50 -5.87 7.21
CA ASN A 199 -9.77 -5.05 6.25
C ASN A 199 -10.69 -4.11 5.48
N GLN A 200 -11.84 -4.61 5.01
CA GLN A 200 -12.83 -3.77 4.34
C GLN A 200 -13.39 -2.66 5.24
N ALA A 201 -13.68 -2.97 6.51
CA ALA A 201 -14.22 -2.00 7.46
C ALA A 201 -13.21 -0.87 7.76
N VAL A 202 -11.96 -1.23 7.98
CA VAL A 202 -10.88 -0.26 8.25
C VAL A 202 -10.59 0.56 6.99
N ALA A 203 -10.46 -0.05 5.81
CA ALA A 203 -10.25 0.67 4.56
C ALA A 203 -11.36 1.71 4.29
N LYS A 204 -12.64 1.35 4.53
CA LYS A 204 -13.77 2.29 4.43
C LYS A 204 -13.65 3.46 5.40
N ARG A 205 -13.17 3.20 6.62
CA ARG A 205 -12.96 4.24 7.63
C ARG A 205 -11.82 5.19 7.27
N LEU A 206 -10.71 4.67 6.73
CA LEU A 206 -9.63 5.50 6.18
C LEU A 206 -10.17 6.38 5.04
N ALA A 207 -10.85 5.78 4.07
CA ALA A 207 -11.41 6.48 2.91
C ALA A 207 -12.39 7.58 3.32
N ALA A 208 -13.22 7.35 4.36
CA ALA A 208 -14.08 8.37 4.93
C ALA A 208 -13.29 9.53 5.57
N GLY A 209 -12.18 9.23 6.27
CA GLY A 209 -11.25 10.22 6.79
C GLY A 209 -10.61 11.08 5.69
N LEU A 210 -10.03 10.42 4.68
CA LEU A 210 -9.47 11.06 3.48
C LEU A 210 -10.50 11.96 2.79
N THR A 211 -11.72 11.46 2.62
CA THR A 211 -12.84 12.20 2.01
C THR A 211 -13.15 13.49 2.77
N ALA A 212 -13.30 13.40 4.09
CA ALA A 212 -13.60 14.55 4.93
C ALA A 212 -12.43 15.56 5.00
N GLY A 213 -11.19 15.09 4.96
CA GLY A 213 -9.99 15.93 4.92
C GLY A 213 -9.80 16.65 3.57
N ALA A 214 -10.09 15.96 2.47
CA ALA A 214 -9.95 16.49 1.12
C ALA A 214 -11.12 17.41 0.70
N GLY A 215 -12.33 17.12 1.15
CA GLY A 215 -13.56 17.66 0.56
C GLY A 215 -13.89 17.04 -0.81
N ARG A 216 -13.32 15.86 -1.11
CA ARG A 216 -13.52 15.09 -2.34
C ARG A 216 -13.52 13.60 -2.00
N THR A 217 -14.38 12.81 -2.64
CA THR A 217 -14.60 11.41 -2.31
C THR A 217 -13.38 10.53 -2.59
N TYR A 218 -13.05 9.70 -1.60
CA TYR A 218 -12.11 8.59 -1.72
C TYR A 218 -12.86 7.26 -1.67
N GLY A 219 -12.45 6.31 -2.50
CA GLY A 219 -12.95 4.94 -2.51
C GLY A 219 -12.23 4.04 -1.50
N ALA A 220 -12.86 2.91 -1.17
CA ALA A 220 -12.21 1.80 -0.49
C ALA A 220 -12.47 0.54 -1.33
N ILE A 221 -11.44 0.03 -1.99
CA ILE A 221 -11.54 -1.04 -2.98
C ILE A 221 -10.48 -2.10 -2.72
N GLN A 222 -10.69 -3.32 -3.22
CA GLN A 222 -9.66 -4.35 -3.17
C GLN A 222 -8.53 -3.96 -4.14
N SER A 223 -7.26 -4.18 -3.77
CA SER A 223 -6.10 -3.82 -4.60
C SER A 223 -6.18 -4.38 -6.02
N SER A 224 -6.62 -5.64 -6.18
CA SER A 224 -6.78 -6.27 -7.49
C SER A 224 -7.78 -5.54 -8.40
N SER A 225 -8.78 -4.85 -7.83
CA SER A 225 -9.81 -4.11 -8.60
C SER A 225 -9.25 -2.89 -9.33
N LEU A 226 -8.08 -2.36 -8.95
CA LEU A 226 -7.35 -1.44 -9.82
C LEU A 226 -6.77 -2.21 -11.00
N TYR A 227 -5.97 -3.21 -10.70
CA TYR A 227 -5.43 -4.22 -11.60
C TYR A 227 -4.67 -5.28 -10.76
N PRO A 228 -4.46 -6.51 -11.26
CA PRO A 228 -3.70 -7.51 -10.55
C PRO A 228 -2.24 -7.10 -10.33
N THR A 229 -1.70 -7.29 -9.12
CA THR A 229 -0.34 -6.91 -8.74
C THR A 229 0.48 -8.08 -8.21
N SER A 230 1.79 -7.98 -8.36
CA SER A 230 2.77 -8.91 -7.77
C SER A 230 3.85 -8.10 -7.05
N GLY A 231 4.43 -8.66 -6.00
CA GLY A 231 5.54 -8.06 -5.27
C GLY A 231 5.23 -6.70 -4.63
N ALA A 232 3.97 -6.44 -4.31
CA ALA A 232 3.53 -5.25 -3.61
C ALA A 232 3.82 -5.35 -2.10
N SER A 233 4.09 -4.20 -1.47
CA SER A 233 4.51 -4.12 -0.07
C SER A 233 3.39 -4.49 0.92
N ASP A 234 2.16 -4.09 0.61
CA ASP A 234 0.96 -4.34 1.40
C ASP A 234 0.62 -5.83 1.42
N ASP A 235 0.57 -6.46 0.26
CA ASP A 235 0.34 -7.91 0.16
C ASP A 235 1.46 -8.70 0.84
N TYR A 236 2.74 -8.32 0.66
CA TYR A 236 3.83 -8.97 1.37
C TYR A 236 3.66 -8.86 2.89
N ALA A 237 3.38 -7.67 3.42
CA ALA A 237 3.21 -7.46 4.85
C ALA A 237 2.13 -8.38 5.44
N PHE A 238 1.00 -8.51 4.74
CA PHE A 238 -0.12 -9.35 5.16
C PHE A 238 0.16 -10.85 4.98
N ALA A 239 0.78 -11.24 3.86
CA ALA A 239 1.07 -12.63 3.52
C ALA A 239 2.02 -13.33 4.50
N ARG A 240 2.92 -12.58 5.15
CA ARG A 240 3.90 -13.10 6.12
C ARG A 240 3.29 -14.05 7.15
N HIS A 241 2.18 -13.66 7.77
CA HIS A 241 1.51 -14.50 8.76
C HIS A 241 0.93 -15.80 8.17
N PHE A 242 0.42 -15.76 6.95
CA PHE A 242 -0.13 -16.95 6.29
C PHE A 242 0.97 -17.92 5.86
N VAL A 243 2.16 -17.41 5.51
CA VAL A 243 3.35 -18.23 5.21
C VAL A 243 3.96 -18.81 6.49
N ASN A 244 4.05 -17.99 7.54
CA ASN A 244 4.57 -18.39 8.84
C ASN A 244 3.66 -17.86 9.96
N PRO A 245 2.76 -18.69 10.51
CA PRO A 245 1.83 -18.29 11.56
C PRO A 245 2.49 -17.80 12.87
N ALA A 246 3.80 -18.01 13.04
CA ALA A 246 4.55 -17.44 14.17
C ALA A 246 4.86 -15.95 14.00
N GLN A 247 4.72 -15.39 12.79
CA GLN A 247 4.86 -13.96 12.54
C GLN A 247 3.56 -13.22 12.87
N THR A 248 3.65 -11.98 13.31
CA THR A 248 2.47 -11.14 13.57
C THR A 248 1.65 -10.93 12.30
N LEU A 249 0.32 -11.04 12.42
CA LEU A 249 -0.60 -10.68 11.35
C LEU A 249 -0.59 -9.16 11.17
N VAL A 250 -0.19 -8.70 9.98
CA VAL A 250 -0.13 -7.27 9.65
C VAL A 250 -1.31 -6.90 8.76
N HIS A 251 -2.31 -6.21 9.30
CA HIS A 251 -3.38 -5.62 8.50
C HIS A 251 -2.84 -4.44 7.68
N SER A 252 -2.70 -4.64 6.37
CA SER A 252 -2.04 -3.70 5.46
C SER A 252 -3.02 -3.01 4.51
N TYR A 253 -2.68 -1.77 4.15
CA TYR A 253 -3.43 -0.95 3.21
C TYR A 253 -2.48 -0.15 2.33
N THR A 254 -2.92 0.15 1.11
CA THR A 254 -2.28 1.16 0.27
C THR A 254 -3.20 2.37 0.19
N ILE A 255 -2.70 3.58 0.42
CA ILE A 255 -3.43 4.82 0.15
C ILE A 255 -2.92 5.39 -1.17
N GLU A 256 -3.78 5.54 -2.16
CA GLU A 256 -3.52 6.26 -3.40
C GLU A 256 -4.09 7.67 -3.29
N PHE A 257 -3.34 8.59 -2.67
CA PHE A 257 -3.83 9.94 -2.39
C PHE A 257 -3.80 10.87 -3.60
N GLY A 258 -4.66 11.88 -3.55
CA GLY A 258 -4.78 12.87 -4.59
C GLY A 258 -5.44 12.34 -5.85
N PHE A 259 -5.51 13.21 -6.86
CA PHE A 259 -6.11 12.92 -8.14
C PHE A 259 -5.22 13.55 -9.21
N GLY A 260 -5.00 12.84 -10.31
CA GLY A 260 -4.01 13.22 -11.31
C GLY A 260 -4.12 14.69 -11.75
N GLU A 261 -2.97 15.33 -11.84
CA GLU A 261 -2.82 16.74 -12.17
C GLU A 261 -2.77 16.95 -13.69
N SER A 262 -3.18 18.12 -14.15
CA SER A 262 -2.97 18.53 -15.54
C SER A 262 -1.50 18.96 -15.72
N GLY A 263 -0.78 18.37 -16.67
CA GLY A 263 0.61 18.79 -16.95
C GLY A 263 1.46 17.68 -17.55
N SER A 264 2.79 17.87 -17.49
CA SER A 264 3.78 16.90 -17.94
C SER A 264 3.92 15.68 -17.01
N CYS A 265 3.56 15.85 -15.74
CA CYS A 265 3.57 14.78 -14.75
C CYS A 265 2.31 14.89 -13.88
N PRO A 266 1.43 13.88 -13.87
CA PRO A 266 0.18 13.93 -13.10
C PRO A 266 0.39 13.84 -11.58
N PHE A 267 1.63 13.60 -11.13
CA PHE A 267 1.99 13.49 -9.71
C PHE A 267 2.53 14.81 -9.12
N TYR A 268 2.68 15.87 -9.91
CA TYR A 268 3.18 17.17 -9.44
C TYR A 268 2.02 18.09 -9.06
N PRO A 269 1.70 18.23 -7.77
CA PRO A 269 0.51 18.95 -7.35
C PRO A 269 0.66 20.45 -7.51
N SER A 270 -0.44 21.13 -7.83
CA SER A 270 -0.55 22.56 -7.56
C SER A 270 -0.42 22.81 -6.04
N VAL A 271 -0.07 24.04 -5.63
CA VAL A 271 -0.02 24.40 -4.19
C VAL A 271 -1.36 24.13 -3.49
N ALA A 272 -2.48 24.35 -4.19
CA ALA A 272 -3.81 24.08 -3.65
C ALA A 272 -4.03 22.57 -3.40
N ASN A 273 -3.68 21.73 -4.37
CA ASN A 273 -3.81 20.28 -4.27
C ASN A 273 -2.82 19.68 -3.27
N TYR A 274 -1.58 20.18 -3.22
CA TYR A 274 -0.60 19.80 -2.19
C TYR A 274 -1.17 20.01 -0.77
N ASN A 275 -1.73 21.19 -0.50
CA ASN A 275 -2.36 21.48 0.80
C ASN A 275 -3.60 20.62 1.06
N GLN A 276 -4.38 20.29 0.02
CA GLN A 276 -5.49 19.36 0.14
C GLN A 276 -5.02 17.95 0.48
N HIS A 277 -3.96 17.45 -0.18
CA HIS A 277 -3.38 16.13 0.05
C HIS A 277 -2.88 15.97 1.49
N ILE A 278 -2.21 16.99 2.04
CA ILE A 278 -1.79 16.99 3.46
C ILE A 278 -3.01 16.83 4.38
N ARG A 279 -4.07 17.63 4.20
CA ARG A 279 -5.27 17.50 5.03
C ARG A 279 -5.96 16.15 4.88
N ALA A 280 -6.09 15.66 3.64
CA ALA A 280 -6.71 14.37 3.34
C ALA A 280 -5.98 13.23 4.05
N THR A 281 -4.67 13.14 3.84
CA THR A 281 -3.84 12.08 4.41
C THR A 281 -3.73 12.18 5.93
N SER A 282 -3.59 13.36 6.53
CA SER A 282 -3.59 13.52 8.00
C SER A 282 -4.91 13.07 8.63
N ALA A 283 -6.05 13.35 8.00
CA ALA A 283 -7.34 12.84 8.45
C ALA A 283 -7.43 11.32 8.33
N GLY A 284 -6.95 10.76 7.22
CA GLY A 284 -6.87 9.31 6.99
C GLY A 284 -5.96 8.58 7.98
N PHE A 285 -4.79 9.13 8.30
CA PHE A 285 -3.86 8.53 9.26
C PHE A 285 -4.41 8.51 10.68
N LEU A 286 -5.08 9.57 11.13
CA LEU A 286 -5.76 9.54 12.43
C LEU A 286 -6.88 8.51 12.46
N GLU A 287 -7.70 8.44 11.41
CA GLU A 287 -8.74 7.42 11.32
C GLU A 287 -8.18 6.01 11.33
N PHE A 288 -7.06 5.77 10.64
CA PHE A 288 -6.35 4.49 10.67
C PHE A 288 -5.90 4.11 12.08
N LEU A 289 -5.22 5.01 12.79
CA LEU A 289 -4.71 4.73 14.15
C LEU A 289 -5.86 4.44 15.14
N LEU A 290 -6.95 5.20 15.04
CA LEU A 290 -8.15 4.97 15.86
C LEU A 290 -8.84 3.65 15.48
N ALA A 291 -8.95 3.35 14.18
CA ALA A 291 -9.51 2.09 13.70
C ALA A 291 -8.70 0.88 14.16
N ALA A 292 -7.38 0.95 14.05
CA ALA A 292 -6.47 -0.10 14.53
C ALA A 292 -6.66 -0.32 16.04
N THR A 293 -6.70 0.75 16.83
CA THR A 293 -6.91 0.67 18.29
C THR A 293 -8.25 0.03 18.65
N GLU A 294 -9.33 0.40 17.97
CA GLU A 294 -10.67 -0.17 18.20
C GLU A 294 -10.77 -1.65 17.77
N GLN A 295 -9.91 -2.08 16.85
CA GLN A 295 -9.83 -3.47 16.37
C GLN A 295 -8.81 -4.33 17.12
N GLY A 296 -8.29 -3.83 18.25
CA GLY A 296 -7.45 -4.59 19.18
C GLY A 296 -5.95 -4.53 18.86
N LEU A 297 -5.45 -3.41 18.31
CA LEU A 297 -4.03 -3.06 18.42
C LEU A 297 -3.58 -3.04 19.89
#